data_AF-A0A8J3MRL7-F1
#
_entry.id   AF-A0A8J3MRL7-F1
#
_cell.length_a   1.000
_cell.length_b   1.000
_cell.length_c   1.000
_cell.angle_alpha   90.00
_cell.angle_beta   90.00
_cell.angle_gamma   90.00
#
_symmetry.space_group_name_H-M   'P 1'
#
loop_
_entity.id
_entity.type
_entity.pdbx_description
1 polymer ?
#
loop_
_entity_poly.entity_id
_entity_poly.type
_entity_poly.pdbx_seq_one_letter_code
_entity_poly.pdbx_strand_id
1 'polypeptide(L)'
;MWYILDDDGSIVMNTQIHLQKAKNIHRDSRIAICVQDGPRYVTIRGAVAIIDDQIHIQQDLRNLIDRYIEGEINKQQYYKTFTGQQRISLRLASEKVTEYLA
;
A
#
# COMPACT_ATOMS: atom_id res chain seq x y z
N MET A 1 -2.30 7.63 -0.37
CA MET A 1 -1.48 6.40 -0.52
C MET A 1 -2.31 5.44 -1.35
N TRP A 2 -1.76 4.80 -2.38
CA TRP A 2 -2.47 3.75 -3.09
C TRP A 2 -2.44 2.45 -2.29
N TYR A 3 -3.49 1.66 -2.42
CA TYR A 3 -3.61 0.36 -1.77
C TYR A 3 -4.38 -0.63 -2.64
N ILE A 4 -4.12 -1.92 -2.45
CA ILE A 4 -4.92 -3.04 -2.94
C ILE A 4 -5.24 -3.98 -1.76
N LEU A 5 -6.37 -4.66 -1.82
CA LEU A 5 -6.67 -5.81 -0.97
C LEU A 5 -6.15 -7.05 -1.69
N ASP A 6 -5.27 -7.81 -1.05
CA ASP A 6 -4.76 -9.07 -1.60
C ASP A 6 -5.65 -10.26 -1.19
N ASP A 7 -5.46 -11.41 -1.85
CA ASP A 7 -6.29 -12.60 -1.69
C ASP A 7 -6.23 -13.19 -0.27
N ASP A 8 -5.13 -12.95 0.46
CA ASP A 8 -4.95 -13.34 1.86
C ASP A 8 -5.63 -12.38 2.86
N GLY A 9 -6.32 -11.36 2.36
CA GLY A 9 -7.00 -10.33 3.17
C GLY A 9 -6.06 -9.23 3.69
N SER A 10 -4.77 -9.26 3.33
CA SER A 10 -3.83 -8.20 3.67
C SER A 10 -3.99 -6.98 2.75
N ILE A 11 -3.65 -5.80 3.28
CA ILE A 11 -3.69 -4.57 2.50
C ILE A 11 -2.27 -4.23 2.07
N VAL A 12 -2.05 -4.24 0.76
CA VAL A 12 -0.75 -3.93 0.16
C VAL A 12 -0.69 -2.45 -0.17
N MET A 13 0.34 -1.80 0.32
CA MET A 13 0.71 -0.43 -0.02
C MET A 13 2.19 -0.39 -0.38
N ASN A 14 2.66 0.72 -0.94
CA ASN A 14 4.06 0.90 -1.28
C ASN A 14 4.53 2.33 -1.00
N THR A 15 5.76 2.48 -0.51
CA THR A 15 6.36 3.78 -0.19
C THR A 15 7.85 3.82 -0.52
N GLN A 16 8.39 5.01 -0.75
CA GLN A 16 9.84 5.19 -0.82
C GLN A 16 10.47 5.04 0.57
N ILE A 17 11.63 4.40 0.64
CA ILE A 17 12.29 4.00 1.90
C ILE A 17 12.80 5.19 2.73
N HIS A 18 13.17 6.30 2.08
CA HIS A 18 13.75 7.45 2.79
C HIS A 18 12.72 8.33 3.50
N LEU A 19 11.43 8.16 3.20
CA LEU A 19 10.35 8.99 3.75
C LEU A 19 10.16 8.74 5.25
N GLN A 20 9.77 9.77 5.99
CA GLN A 20 9.56 9.69 7.43
C GLN A 20 8.57 8.59 7.84
N LYS A 21 7.53 8.34 7.03
CA LYS A 21 6.57 7.25 7.28
C LYS A 21 7.23 5.86 7.25
N ALA A 22 8.19 5.62 6.34
CA ALA A 22 8.90 4.35 6.29
C ALA A 22 9.76 4.19 7.56
N LYS A 23 10.47 5.24 7.98
CA LYS A 23 11.22 5.25 9.24
C LYS A 23 10.33 4.99 10.46
N ASN A 24 9.15 5.60 10.50
CA ASN A 24 8.18 5.40 11.59
C ASN A 24 7.66 3.96 11.62
N ILE A 25 7.33 3.37 10.46
CA ILE A 25 6.85 1.98 10.35
C ILE A 25 7.96 0.97 10.73
N HIS A 26 9.21 1.24 10.35
CA HIS A 26 10.34 0.42 10.81
C HIS A 26 10.52 0.45 12.34
N ARG A 27 10.21 1.58 12.99
CA ARG A 27 10.29 1.72 14.45
C ARG A 27 9.13 1.05 15.16
N ASP A 28 7.92 1.20 14.62
CA ASP A 28 6.69 0.60 15.14
C ASP A 28 5.79 0.24 13.96
N SER A 29 5.62 -1.07 13.74
CA SER A 29 4.89 -1.59 12.58
C SER A 29 3.38 -1.45 12.70
N ARG A 30 2.86 -1.01 13.86
CA ARG A 30 1.43 -0.85 14.09
C ARG A 30 0.93 0.40 13.39
N ILE A 31 -0.02 0.23 12.48
CA ILE A 31 -0.66 1.34 11.79
C ILE A 31 -2.18 1.21 11.85
N ALA A 32 -2.84 2.30 11.51
CA ALA A 32 -4.23 2.28 11.10
C ALA A 32 -4.36 2.99 9.76
N ILE A 33 -5.21 2.46 8.89
CA ILE A 33 -5.65 3.15 7.68
C ILE A 33 -7.14 3.41 7.76
N CYS A 34 -7.59 4.49 7.12
CA CYS A 34 -9.00 4.82 6.96
C CYS A 34 -9.30 4.88 5.47
N VAL A 35 -10.27 4.09 5.03
CA VAL A 35 -10.81 4.11 3.67
C VAL A 35 -12.19 4.73 3.76
N GLN A 36 -12.41 5.82 3.03
CA GLN A 36 -13.65 6.59 3.06
C GLN A 36 -14.34 6.54 1.69
N ASP A 37 -15.66 6.44 1.71
CA ASP A 37 -16.55 6.61 0.57
C ASP A 37 -17.77 7.47 0.97
N GLY A 38 -17.72 8.75 0.58
CA GLY A 38 -18.69 9.75 1.02
C GLY A 38 -18.75 9.85 2.56
N PRO A 39 -19.92 9.69 3.20
CA PRO A 39 -20.05 9.72 4.66
C PRO A 39 -19.67 8.40 5.35
N ARG A 40 -19.45 7.33 4.57
CA ARG A 40 -19.11 6.00 5.11
C ARG A 40 -17.61 5.84 5.17
N TYR A 41 -17.11 5.14 6.18
CA TYR A 41 -15.69 4.83 6.26
C TYR A 41 -15.41 3.53 7.00
N VAL A 42 -14.29 2.92 6.67
CA VAL A 42 -13.74 1.75 7.35
C VAL A 42 -12.36 2.10 7.87
N THR A 43 -12.14 1.93 9.17
CA THR A 43 -10.81 1.99 9.78
C THR A 43 -10.28 0.58 9.99
N ILE A 44 -9.06 0.33 9.52
CA ILE A 44 -8.40 -0.96 9.59
C ILE A 44 -7.09 -0.77 10.36
N ARG A 45 -6.96 -1.45 11.49
CA ARG A 45 -5.79 -1.40 12.36
C ARG A 45 -5.10 -2.76 12.37
N GLY A 46 -3.78 -2.74 12.36
CA GLY A 46 -2.98 -3.94 12.54
C GLY A 46 -1.49 -3.67 12.41
N ALA A 47 -0.72 -4.71 12.16
CA ALA A 47 0.73 -4.66 11.99
C ALA A 47 1.14 -4.80 10.52
N VAL A 48 2.17 -4.07 10.14
CA VAL A 48 2.76 -4.10 8.79
C VAL A 48 3.98 -5.01 8.75
N ALA A 49 4.00 -5.95 7.81
CA ALA A 49 5.23 -6.56 7.34
C ALA A 49 5.84 -5.70 6.22
N ILE A 50 7.15 -5.43 6.32
CA ILE A 50 7.90 -4.71 5.30
C ILE A 50 8.53 -5.75 4.37
N ILE A 51 8.26 -5.63 3.08
CA ILE A 51 8.85 -6.47 2.04
C ILE A 51 9.86 -5.63 1.25
N ASP A 52 11.11 -6.06 1.29
CA ASP A 52 12.27 -5.43 0.62
C ASP A 52 12.80 -6.26 -0.57
N ASP A 53 12.22 -7.43 -0.84
CA ASP A 53 12.52 -8.24 -2.01
C ASP A 53 12.03 -7.57 -3.30
N GLN A 54 12.95 -7.42 -4.26
CA GLN A 54 12.69 -6.68 -5.49
C GLN A 54 11.62 -7.34 -6.38
N ILE A 55 11.53 -8.67 -6.40
CA ILE A 55 10.54 -9.37 -7.23
C ILE A 55 9.14 -9.06 -6.70
N HIS A 56 8.94 -9.17 -5.38
CA HIS A 56 7.66 -8.85 -4.74
C HIS A 56 7.32 -7.37 -4.84
N ILE A 57 8.27 -6.46 -4.61
CA ILE A 57 8.04 -5.00 -4.75
C ILE A 57 7.57 -4.66 -6.17
N GLN A 58 8.21 -5.22 -7.19
CA GLN A 58 7.82 -4.96 -8.57
C GLN A 58 6.44 -5.52 -8.90
N GLN A 59 6.07 -6.67 -8.35
CA GLN A 59 4.74 -7.24 -8.54
C GLN A 59 3.66 -6.38 -7.86
N ASP A 60 3.90 -5.94 -6.63
CA ASP A 60 2.97 -5.07 -5.91
C ASP A 60 2.80 -3.72 -6.62
N LEU A 61 3.89 -3.14 -7.10
CA LEU A 61 3.84 -1.92 -7.92
C LEU A 61 3.03 -2.13 -9.20
N ARG A 62 3.11 -3.32 -9.82
CA ARG A 62 2.26 -3.67 -10.96
C ARG A 62 0.78 -3.64 -10.63
N ASN A 63 0.40 -4.40 -9.62
CA ASN A 63 -0.99 -4.48 -9.21
C ASN A 63 -1.55 -3.10 -8.79
N LEU A 64 -0.73 -2.27 -8.12
CA LEU A 64 -1.11 -0.89 -7.76
C LEU A 64 -1.29 0.00 -8.99
N ILE A 65 -0.34 0.00 -9.94
CA ILE A 65 -0.44 0.82 -11.16
C ILE A 65 -1.65 0.40 -11.98
N ASP A 66 -1.88 -0.90 -12.17
CA ASP A 66 -3.02 -1.40 -12.92
C ASP A 66 -4.37 -1.03 -12.29
N ARG A 67 -4.43 -0.91 -10.96
CA ARG A 67 -5.64 -0.48 -10.25
C ARG A 67 -5.95 1.02 -10.40
N TYR A 68 -4.93 1.87 -10.38
CA TYR A 68 -5.12 3.33 -10.24
C TYR A 68 -4.83 4.13 -11.52
N ILE A 69 -4.14 3.56 -12.51
CA ILE A 69 -3.72 4.27 -13.72
C ILE A 69 -4.35 3.65 -14.96
N GLU A 70 -5.07 4.49 -15.69
CA GLU A 70 -5.64 4.13 -16.99
C GLU A 70 -4.69 4.47 -18.15
N GLY A 71 -4.74 3.65 -19.19
CA GLY A 71 -3.95 3.82 -20.42
C GLY A 71 -2.54 3.24 -20.33
N GLU A 72 -2.19 2.39 -21.28
CA GLU A 72 -0.93 1.64 -21.26
C GLU A 72 0.32 2.53 -21.28
N ILE A 73 0.30 3.63 -22.04
CA ILE A 73 1.42 4.59 -22.07
C ILE A 73 1.68 5.18 -20.68
N ASN A 74 0.61 5.55 -19.97
CA ASN A 74 0.71 6.13 -18.63
C ASN A 74 1.25 5.08 -17.64
N LYS A 75 0.71 3.86 -17.69
CA LYS A 75 1.18 2.75 -16.85
C LYS A 75 2.69 2.52 -17.01
N GLN A 76 3.18 2.43 -18.25
CA GLN A 76 4.61 2.25 -18.53
C GLN A 76 5.47 3.39 -17.97
N GLN A 77 4.99 4.63 -18.04
CA GLN A 77 5.67 5.77 -17.44
C GLN A 77 5.75 5.64 -15.91
N TYR A 78 4.64 5.32 -15.24
CA TYR A 78 4.62 5.09 -13.80
C TYR A 78 5.52 3.92 -13.38
N TYR A 79 5.52 2.83 -14.14
CA TYR A 79 6.42 1.70 -13.92
C TYR A 79 7.87 2.14 -13.92
N LYS A 80 8.31 2.82 -14.99
CA LYS A 80 9.67 3.32 -15.12
C LYS A 80 10.05 4.29 -14.00
N THR A 81 9.13 5.17 -13.61
CA THR A 81 9.37 6.12 -12.52
C THR A 81 9.51 5.40 -11.17
N PHE A 82 8.66 4.42 -10.86
CA PHE A 82 8.67 3.76 -9.57
C PHE A 82 9.78 2.73 -9.41
N THR A 83 10.17 2.02 -10.48
CA THR A 83 11.32 1.10 -10.45
C THR A 83 12.67 1.81 -10.32
N GLY A 84 12.76 3.07 -10.76
CA GLY A 84 13.94 3.92 -10.54
C GLY A 84 14.09 4.45 -9.11
N GLN A 85 13.14 4.16 -8.21
CA GLN A 85 13.13 4.66 -6.84
C GLN A 85 13.41 3.51 -5.85
N GLN A 86 14.10 3.80 -4.76
CA GLN A 86 14.21 2.86 -3.66
C GLN A 86 12.90 2.83 -2.87
N ARG A 87 12.15 1.74 -3.03
CA ARG A 87 10.80 1.56 -2.48
C ARG A 87 10.69 0.24 -1.72
N ILE A 88 9.78 0.21 -0.76
CA ILE A 88 9.40 -0.97 0.02
C ILE A 88 7.90 -1.20 -0.12
N SER A 89 7.51 -2.47 -0.11
CA SER A 89 6.12 -2.87 -0.01
C SER A 89 5.73 -3.03 1.46
N LEU A 90 4.51 -2.64 1.78
CA LEU A 90 3.93 -2.66 3.11
C LEU A 90 2.71 -3.58 3.06
N ARG A 91 2.75 -4.67 3.81
CA ARG A 91 1.68 -5.68 3.91
C ARG A 91 1.01 -5.54 5.26
N LEU A 92 -0.16 -4.88 5.31
CA LEU A 92 -0.92 -4.71 6.55
C LEU A 92 -1.82 -5.93 6.77
N ALA A 93 -1.52 -6.71 7.80
CA ALA A 93 -2.44 -7.72 8.31
C ALA A 93 -3.48 -7.06 9.22
N SER A 94 -4.76 -7.28 8.94
CA SER A 94 -5.85 -6.70 9.74
C SER A 94 -5.96 -7.40 11.09
N GLU A 95 -5.94 -6.62 12.18
CA GLU A 95 -6.22 -7.10 13.54
C GLU A 95 -7.61 -6.62 14.00
N LYS A 96 -8.00 -5.41 13.58
CA LYS A 96 -9.30 -4.82 13.90
C LYS A 96 -9.82 -3.99 12.75
N VAL A 97 -11.06 -4.27 12.36
CA VAL A 97 -11.84 -3.47 11.42
C VAL A 97 -12.94 -2.75 12.18
N THR A 98 -13.17 -1.47 11.87
CA THR A 98 -14.28 -0.69 12.44
C THR A 98 -14.95 0.05 11.30
N GLU A 99 -16.25 -0.19 11.14
CA GLU A 99 -17.06 0.36 10.07
C GLU A 99 -17.95 1.47 10.61
N TYR A 100 -18.11 2.51 9.82
CA TYR A 100 -19.11 3.55 10.01
C TYR A 100 -19.92 3.66 8.72
N LEU A 101 -21.17 3.25 8.82
CA LEU A 101 -22.14 3.25 7.72
C LEU A 101 -23.21 4.24 8.17
N ALA A 102 -23.10 5.48 7.70
CA ALA A 102 -24.06 6.54 8.00
C ALA A 102 -25.51 6.12 7.66
#